data_AF-I2PZ07-F1
#
_entry.id   AF-I2PZ07-F1
#
_cell.length_a   1.000
_cell.length_b   1.000
_cell.length_c   1.000
_cell.angle_alpha   90.00
_cell.angle_beta   90.00
_cell.angle_gamma   90.00
#
_symmetry.space_group_name_H-M   'P 1'
#
loop_
_entity.id
_entity.type
_entity.pdbx_description
1 polymer ?
#
loop_
_entity_poly.entity_id
_entity_poly.type
_entity_poly.pdbx_seq_one_letter_code
_entity_poly.pdbx_strand_id
1 'polypeptide(L)'
;MASIIHMEDHRRTREPHQGMATNLSPRRPHLSDRDLWTRDYRETDNIMYAVLKIKEILDYHLYYDDVWPYLLLLFLEAVHNTKQGDGRELPGTGASLKDYVLSAITPDNKRDMSMVLLLTDLIEKSPTYRGTSSSS
;
A
#
# COMPACT_ATOMS: atom_id res chain seq x y z
N MET A 1 -8.88 42.55 40.59
CA MET A 1 -7.83 41.51 40.54
C MET A 1 -8.33 40.42 39.60
N ALA A 2 -7.95 40.47 38.33
CA ALA A 2 -8.41 39.54 37.31
C ALA A 2 -7.34 38.46 37.10
N SER A 3 -7.71 37.22 37.39
CA SER A 3 -6.85 36.04 37.30
C SER A 3 -6.71 35.63 35.83
N ILE A 4 -5.46 35.53 35.36
CA ILE A 4 -5.10 35.06 34.03
C ILE A 4 -5.25 33.54 34.05
N ILE A 5 -6.32 33.03 33.44
CA ILE A 5 -6.51 31.59 33.28
C ILE A 5 -5.55 31.11 32.20
N HIS A 6 -4.77 30.12 32.60
CA HIS A 6 -3.63 29.57 31.92
C HIS A 6 -3.94 28.96 30.54
N MET A 7 -2.94 29.16 29.69
CA MET A 7 -2.69 28.58 28.39
C MET A 7 -2.53 27.05 28.48
N GLU A 8 -3.62 26.31 28.70
CA GLU A 8 -3.61 24.83 28.73
C GLU A 8 -4.59 24.17 27.74
N ASP A 9 -5.38 24.95 26.98
CA ASP A 9 -6.42 24.38 26.10
C ASP A 9 -5.97 24.05 24.67
N HIS A 10 -4.69 24.25 24.32
CA HIS A 10 -4.18 23.97 22.97
C HIS A 10 -3.63 22.56 22.76
N ARG A 11 -3.75 21.65 23.74
CA ARG A 11 -3.29 20.25 23.61
C ARG A 11 -4.38 19.21 23.38
N ARG A 12 -5.65 19.62 23.27
CA ARG A 12 -6.78 18.71 22.99
C ARG A 12 -7.25 18.67 21.53
N THR A 13 -6.54 19.35 20.61
CA THR A 13 -6.87 19.34 19.16
C THR A 13 -6.07 18.32 18.35
N ARG A 14 -5.51 17.28 19.01
CA ARG A 14 -4.82 16.15 18.37
C ARG A 14 -5.42 14.80 18.74
N GLU A 15 -6.72 14.77 19.01
CA GLU A 15 -7.47 13.54 18.79
C GLU A 15 -7.63 13.41 17.27
N PRO A 16 -7.04 12.39 16.61
CA PRO A 16 -7.39 12.12 15.24
C PRO A 16 -8.89 11.84 15.25
N HIS A 17 -9.63 12.61 14.44
CA HIS A 17 -11.05 12.51 14.22
C HIS A 17 -11.50 11.04 14.30
N GLN A 18 -12.02 10.63 15.47
CA GLN A 18 -12.85 9.46 15.61
C GLN A 18 -14.21 9.83 14.99
N GLY A 19 -14.20 10.04 13.67
CA GLY A 19 -15.40 10.10 12.87
C GLY A 19 -16.05 8.74 13.01
N MET A 20 -17.21 8.71 13.68
CA MET A 20 -18.19 7.62 13.72
C MET A 20 -17.63 6.23 13.44
N ALA A 21 -17.42 5.48 14.52
CA ALA A 21 -17.35 4.03 14.47
C ALA A 21 -18.68 3.45 13.95
N THR A 22 -18.92 3.53 12.65
CA THR A 22 -19.59 2.46 11.94
C THR A 22 -18.68 1.25 12.08
N ASN A 23 -19.26 0.09 12.40
CA ASN A 23 -18.58 -1.22 12.49
C ASN A 23 -17.96 -1.70 11.16
N LEU A 24 -17.64 -0.77 10.26
CA LEU A 24 -17.12 -0.93 8.92
C LEU A 24 -15.75 -0.29 8.76
N SER A 25 -15.24 0.46 9.75
CA SER A 25 -13.88 1.04 9.65
C SER A 25 -12.85 -0.10 9.68
N PRO A 26 -12.08 -0.30 8.59
CA PRO A 26 -11.16 -1.41 8.49
C PRO A 26 -10.11 -1.34 9.60
N ARG A 27 -9.62 -2.50 10.05
CA ARG A 27 -8.59 -2.55 11.09
C ARG A 27 -7.31 -1.91 10.54
N ARG A 28 -6.66 -1.05 11.33
CA ARG A 28 -5.38 -0.43 10.95
C ARG A 28 -4.40 -1.52 10.47
N PRO A 29 -3.76 -1.36 9.29
CA PRO A 29 -2.88 -2.37 8.75
C PRO A 29 -1.71 -2.60 9.71
N HIS A 30 -1.51 -3.86 10.10
CA HIS A 30 -0.31 -4.29 10.81
C HIS A 30 0.70 -4.79 9.77
N LEU A 31 1.72 -3.98 9.50
CA LEU A 31 2.90 -4.37 8.74
C LEU A 31 4.14 -4.36 9.62
N SER A 32 4.88 -5.46 9.57
CA SER A 32 6.23 -5.57 10.11
C SER A 32 7.19 -5.38 8.95
N ASP A 33 7.98 -4.30 8.97
CA ASP A 33 8.98 -4.01 7.93
C ASP A 33 9.93 -5.21 7.74
N ARG A 34 10.22 -5.96 8.81
CA ARG A 34 11.04 -7.17 8.75
C ARG A 34 10.44 -8.23 7.83
N ASP A 35 9.13 -8.45 7.92
CA ASP A 35 8.44 -9.49 7.14
C ASP A 35 8.37 -9.13 5.66
N LEU A 36 8.38 -7.82 5.34
CA LEU A 36 8.47 -7.35 3.96
C LEU A 36 9.80 -7.71 3.31
N TRP A 37 10.92 -7.54 4.04
CA TRP A 37 12.25 -7.72 3.47
C TRP A 37 12.72 -9.18 3.44
N THR A 38 12.17 -10.05 4.28
CA THR A 38 12.58 -11.47 4.34
C THR A 38 11.89 -12.37 3.34
N ARG A 39 10.84 -11.90 2.65
CA ARG A 39 10.05 -12.71 1.72
C ARG A 39 10.63 -12.67 0.31
N ASP A 40 10.61 -13.82 -0.37
CA ASP A 40 10.96 -13.89 -1.79
C ASP A 40 9.71 -13.64 -2.65
N TYR A 41 9.59 -12.45 -3.23
CA TYR A 41 8.49 -12.04 -4.11
C TYR A 41 8.52 -12.71 -5.50
N ARG A 42 9.32 -13.76 -5.69
CA ARG A 42 9.21 -14.69 -6.82
C ARG A 42 8.16 -15.77 -6.56
N GLU A 43 7.99 -16.16 -5.31
CA GLU A 43 7.01 -17.17 -4.93
C GLU A 43 5.59 -16.61 -5.02
N THR A 44 4.66 -17.42 -5.53
CA THR A 44 3.25 -16.99 -5.69
C THR A 44 2.63 -16.61 -4.35
N ASP A 45 2.94 -17.34 -3.29
CA ASP A 45 2.41 -17.09 -1.95
C ASP A 45 2.85 -15.72 -1.39
N ASN A 46 4.10 -15.32 -1.64
CA ASN A 46 4.63 -14.04 -1.19
C ASN A 46 4.10 -12.86 -2.01
N ILE A 47 3.83 -13.07 -3.30
CA ILE A 47 3.12 -12.08 -4.14
C ILE A 47 1.69 -11.90 -3.64
N MET A 48 0.96 -13.00 -3.40
CA MET A 48 -0.41 -12.91 -2.85
C MET A 48 -0.42 -12.22 -1.49
N TYR A 49 0.54 -12.52 -0.63
CA TYR A 49 0.71 -11.83 0.65
C TYR A 49 0.87 -10.32 0.45
N ALA A 50 1.76 -9.88 -0.44
CA ALA A 50 1.94 -8.46 -0.73
C ALA A 50 0.68 -7.80 -1.30
N VAL A 51 -0.03 -8.46 -2.22
CA VAL A 51 -1.27 -7.95 -2.81
C VAL A 51 -2.37 -7.81 -1.75
N LEU A 52 -2.50 -8.79 -0.85
CA LEU A 52 -3.43 -8.71 0.28
C LEU A 52 -3.05 -7.59 1.25
N LYS A 53 -1.76 -7.33 1.47
CA LYS A 53 -1.30 -6.19 2.26
C LYS A 53 -1.57 -4.84 1.60
N ILE A 54 -1.40 -4.75 0.28
CA ILE A 54 -1.82 -3.57 -0.48
C ILE A 54 -3.33 -3.36 -0.30
N LYS A 55 -4.14 -4.41 -0.47
CA LYS A 55 -5.59 -4.35 -0.21
C LYS A 55 -5.90 -3.83 1.19
N GLU A 56 -5.31 -4.40 2.24
CA GLU A 56 -5.55 -3.97 3.63
C GLU A 56 -5.26 -2.47 3.85
N ILE A 57 -4.17 -1.97 3.26
CA ILE A 57 -3.80 -0.55 3.37
C ILE A 57 -4.79 0.35 2.63
N LEU A 58 -5.13 -0.01 1.39
CA LEU A 58 -6.05 0.79 0.57
C LEU A 58 -7.46 0.76 1.12
N ASP A 59 -7.93 -0.39 1.61
CA ASP A 59 -9.22 -0.53 2.26
C ASP A 59 -9.31 0.40 3.49
N TYR A 60 -8.26 0.46 4.32
CA TYR A 60 -8.22 1.32 5.51
C TYR A 60 -8.26 2.82 5.19
N HIS A 61 -7.50 3.27 4.19
CA HIS A 61 -7.35 4.70 3.89
C HIS A 61 -8.32 5.22 2.84
N LEU A 62 -8.80 4.36 1.94
CA LEU A 62 -9.60 4.67 0.76
C LEU A 62 -10.92 3.88 0.75
N TYR A 63 -11.46 3.62 1.95
CA TYR A 63 -12.69 2.82 2.14
C TYR A 63 -13.89 3.27 1.29
N TYR A 64 -13.99 4.57 0.99
CA TYR A 64 -15.09 5.15 0.21
C TYR A 64 -14.85 5.17 -1.32
N ASP A 65 -13.69 4.70 -1.78
CA ASP A 65 -13.32 4.73 -3.19
C ASP A 65 -13.38 3.32 -3.79
N ASP A 66 -14.10 3.18 -4.91
CA ASP A 66 -14.32 1.92 -5.61
C ASP A 66 -13.37 1.71 -6.81
N VAL A 67 -12.44 2.64 -7.05
CA VAL A 67 -11.50 2.57 -8.18
C VAL A 67 -10.34 1.61 -7.90
N TRP A 68 -9.78 1.66 -6.70
CA TRP A 68 -8.59 0.89 -6.34
C TRP A 68 -8.77 -0.64 -6.37
N PRO A 69 -9.94 -1.24 -6.04
CA PRO A 69 -10.12 -2.69 -6.12
C PRO A 69 -9.96 -3.20 -7.55
N TYR A 70 -10.44 -2.43 -8.54
CA TYR A 70 -10.31 -2.76 -9.95
C TYR A 70 -8.84 -2.68 -10.40
N LEU A 71 -8.13 -1.60 -10.04
CA LEU A 71 -6.71 -1.45 -10.35
C LEU A 71 -5.85 -2.57 -9.73
N LEU A 72 -6.16 -2.97 -8.51
CA LEU A 72 -5.45 -4.06 -7.82
C LEU A 72 -5.70 -5.41 -8.51
N LEU A 73 -6.92 -5.65 -9.00
CA LEU A 73 -7.27 -6.87 -9.72
C LEU A 73 -6.57 -6.94 -11.09
N LEU A 74 -6.55 -5.84 -11.84
CA LEU A 74 -5.77 -5.76 -13.09
C LEU A 74 -4.28 -5.98 -12.86
N PHE A 75 -3.73 -5.41 -11.79
CA PHE A 75 -2.34 -5.63 -11.41
C PHE A 75 -2.08 -7.12 -11.11
N LEU A 76 -2.97 -7.77 -10.37
CA LEU A 76 -2.88 -9.20 -10.06
C LEU A 76 -2.89 -10.09 -11.32
N GLU A 77 -3.80 -9.78 -12.25
CA GLU A 77 -3.90 -10.46 -13.54
C GLU A 77 -2.62 -10.30 -14.35
N ALA A 78 -2.07 -9.08 -14.43
CA ALA A 78 -0.82 -8.83 -15.12
C ALA A 78 0.37 -9.57 -14.49
N VAL A 79 0.44 -9.67 -13.16
CA VAL A 79 1.46 -10.46 -12.46
C VAL A 79 1.33 -11.94 -12.80
N HIS A 80 0.10 -12.46 -12.85
CA HIS A 80 -0.16 -13.84 -13.24
C HIS A 80 0.26 -14.11 -14.70
N ASN A 81 -0.12 -13.24 -15.64
CA ASN A 81 0.22 -13.37 -17.07
C ASN A 81 1.73 -13.29 -17.31
N THR A 82 2.43 -12.43 -16.56
CA THR A 82 3.89 -12.33 -16.61
C THR A 82 4.57 -13.66 -16.22
N LYS A 83 4.02 -14.37 -15.23
CA LYS A 83 4.50 -15.72 -14.87
C LYS A 83 4.21 -16.77 -15.93
N GLN A 84 3.15 -16.61 -16.72
CA GLN A 84 2.79 -17.49 -17.83
C GLN A 84 3.54 -17.17 -19.14
N GLY A 85 4.34 -16.10 -19.17
CA GLY A 85 5.18 -15.73 -20.32
C GLY A 85 4.64 -14.57 -21.17
N ASP A 86 3.50 -13.99 -20.81
CA ASP A 86 2.95 -12.78 -21.44
C ASP A 86 3.08 -11.57 -20.49
N GLY A 87 4.30 -11.03 -20.42
CA GLY A 87 4.68 -10.01 -19.44
C GLY A 87 4.56 -8.56 -19.89
N ARG A 88 3.80 -8.27 -20.96
CA ARG A 88 3.78 -6.92 -21.56
C ARG A 88 2.95 -5.90 -20.76
N GLU A 89 2.01 -6.38 -19.94
CA GLU A 89 1.00 -5.52 -19.30
C GLU A 89 1.35 -5.10 -17.86
N LEU A 90 2.33 -5.76 -17.24
CA LEU A 90 2.72 -5.52 -15.84
C LEU A 90 3.21 -4.08 -15.58
N PRO A 91 4.07 -3.47 -16.42
CA PRO A 91 4.49 -2.09 -16.19
C PRO A 91 3.34 -1.08 -16.31
N GLY A 92 2.37 -1.32 -17.21
CA GLY A 92 1.25 -0.39 -17.44
C GLY A 92 0.19 -0.43 -16.33
N THR A 93 -0.16 -1.64 -15.90
CA THR A 93 -1.09 -1.84 -14.77
C THR A 93 -0.47 -1.39 -13.45
N GLY A 94 0.81 -1.69 -13.24
CA GLY A 94 1.60 -1.22 -12.09
C GLY A 94 1.72 0.30 -12.02
N ALA A 95 1.99 0.97 -13.15
CA ALA A 95 2.00 2.43 -13.24
C ALA A 95 0.62 3.03 -12.89
N SER A 96 -0.46 2.47 -13.42
CA SER A 96 -1.82 2.96 -13.15
C SER A 96 -2.18 2.88 -11.65
N LEU A 97 -1.81 1.78 -10.99
CA LEU A 97 -1.99 1.63 -9.54
C LEU A 97 -1.12 2.62 -8.75
N LYS A 98 0.14 2.80 -9.14
CA LYS A 98 1.07 3.74 -8.48
C LYS A 98 0.62 5.19 -8.64
N ASP A 99 0.17 5.60 -9.81
CA ASP A 99 -0.32 6.95 -10.09
C ASP A 99 -1.57 7.26 -9.25
N TYR A 100 -2.50 6.31 -9.18
CA TYR A 100 -3.67 6.42 -8.31
C TYR A 100 -3.25 6.57 -6.84
N VAL A 101 -2.38 5.70 -6.33
CA VAL A 101 -1.88 5.77 -4.95
C VAL A 101 -1.20 7.11 -4.66
N LEU A 102 -0.36 7.60 -5.59
CA LEU A 102 0.32 8.89 -5.48
C LEU A 102 -0.67 10.06 -5.37
N SER A 103 -1.75 10.03 -6.16
CA SER A 103 -2.81 11.04 -6.11
C SER A 103 -3.61 11.03 -4.82
N ALA A 104 -3.66 9.89 -4.13
CA ALA A 104 -4.37 9.70 -2.87
C ALA A 104 -3.50 9.95 -1.62
N ILE A 105 -2.23 10.34 -1.79
CA ILE A 105 -1.33 10.62 -0.67
C ILE A 105 -1.75 11.89 0.06
N THR A 106 -1.92 11.74 1.36
CA THR A 106 -2.11 12.82 2.33
C THR A 106 -0.98 12.78 3.37
N PRO A 107 -0.74 13.87 4.12
CA PRO A 107 0.27 13.87 5.19
C PRO A 107 0.07 12.76 6.23
N ASP A 108 -1.18 12.35 6.47
CA ASP A 108 -1.54 11.37 7.49
C ASP A 108 -1.35 9.91 7.02
N ASN A 109 -1.56 9.63 5.73
CA ASN A 109 -1.44 8.28 5.16
C ASN A 109 -0.11 8.02 4.42
N LYS A 110 0.77 9.02 4.33
CA LYS A 110 2.00 8.99 3.52
C LYS A 110 2.86 7.75 3.76
N ARG A 111 3.02 7.34 5.02
CA ARG A 111 3.84 6.15 5.36
C ARG A 111 3.27 4.88 4.72
N ASP A 112 1.98 4.67 4.88
CA ASP A 112 1.29 3.47 4.41
C ASP A 112 1.18 3.45 2.89
N MET A 113 0.89 4.60 2.27
CA MET A 113 0.89 4.72 0.81
C MET A 113 2.29 4.52 0.20
N SER A 114 3.35 4.98 0.88
CA SER A 114 4.73 4.70 0.46
C SER A 114 5.06 3.21 0.50
N MET A 115 4.50 2.47 1.48
CA MET A 115 4.64 1.02 1.54
C MET A 115 3.91 0.32 0.38
N VAL A 116 2.73 0.80 -0.01
CA VAL A 116 2.04 0.28 -1.20
C VAL A 116 2.91 0.44 -2.45
N LEU A 117 3.48 1.63 -2.67
CA LEU A 117 4.37 1.88 -3.80
C LEU A 117 5.59 0.95 -3.79
N LEU A 118 6.19 0.72 -2.62
CA LEU A 118 7.32 -0.20 -2.44
C LEU A 118 6.92 -1.64 -2.77
N LEU A 119 5.78 -2.12 -2.26
CA LEU A 119 5.30 -3.48 -2.53
C LEU A 119 5.02 -3.71 -4.01
N THR A 120 4.37 -2.75 -4.67
CA THR A 120 4.13 -2.81 -6.12
C THR A 120 5.45 -2.86 -6.89
N ASP A 121 6.44 -2.05 -6.50
CA ASP A 121 7.77 -2.05 -7.12
C ASP A 121 8.56 -3.36 -6.91
N LEU A 122 8.47 -3.95 -5.71
CA LEU A 122 9.09 -5.25 -5.41
C LEU A 122 8.51 -6.37 -6.28
N ILE A 123 7.19 -6.37 -6.49
CA ILE A 123 6.51 -7.34 -7.36
C ILE A 123 6.88 -7.11 -8.82
N GLU A 124 6.93 -5.86 -9.30
CA GLU A 124 7.30 -5.55 -10.68
C GLU A 124 8.75 -5.96 -11.01
N LYS A 125 9.67 -5.83 -10.05
CA LYS A 125 11.10 -6.11 -10.25
C LYS A 125 11.49 -7.56 -9.98
N SER A 126 10.66 -8.33 -9.27
CA SER A 126 10.97 -9.74 -8.93
C SER A 126 11.22 -10.67 -10.12
N PRO A 127 10.52 -10.55 -11.28
CA PRO A 127 10.76 -11.41 -12.45
C PRO A 127 12.06 -11.06 -13.19
N THR A 128 12.47 -9.79 -13.15
CA THR A 128 13.52 -9.20 -13.99
C THR A 128 14.93 -9.41 -13.43
N TYR A 129 15.08 -9.78 -12.16
CA TYR A 129 16.40 -9.99 -11.52
C TYR A 129 17.15 -11.25 -12.01
N ARG A 130 16.74 -11.87 -13.12
CA ARG A 130 17.35 -13.09 -13.69
C ARG A 130 18.66 -12.84 -14.47
N GLY A 131 19.19 -11.62 -14.51
CA GLY A 131 20.15 -11.21 -15.56
C GLY A 131 21.58 -10.83 -15.17
N THR A 132 21.98 -10.73 -13.89
CA THR A 132 23.30 -10.16 -13.56
C THR A 132 24.18 -10.96 -12.61
N SER A 133 23.77 -12.15 -12.15
CA SER A 133 24.57 -12.96 -11.21
C SER A 133 25.00 -14.33 -11.75
N SER A 134 25.15 -14.47 -13.07
CA SER A 134 25.79 -15.65 -13.68
C SER A 134 26.87 -15.25 -14.70
N SER A 135 27.93 -14.62 -14.20
CA SER A 135 29.24 -14.63 -14.85
C SER A 135 30.33 -14.44 -13.80
N SER A 136 30.82 -15.55 -13.24
CA SER A 136 32.20 -15.76 -12.78
C SER A 136 32.35 -17.24 -12.42
#